data_AF-A0A060WJU7-F1
#
_entry.id   AF-A0A060WJU7-F1
#
_cell.length_a   1.000
_cell.length_b   1.000
_cell.length_c   1.000
_cell.angle_alpha   90.00
_cell.angle_beta   90.00
_cell.angle_gamma   90.00
#
_symmetry.space_group_name_H-M   'P 1'
#
loop_
_entity.id
_entity.type
_entity.pdbx_description
1 polymer ?
#
loop_
_entity_poly.entity_id
_entity_poly.type
_entity_poly.pdbx_seq_one_letter_code
_entity_poly.pdbx_strand_id
1 'polypeptide(L)'
;MAEAIQSDLISEELPEWKKRQQSSCIGGPPNACLDQLQNWFTAVAESLQQVRQQLKELQELEQKYTYDNDPIKQQKGFLEGRALALFRNLLEHSLVVERQPCMPTYPQRPLVLQTKRPFTVKLRFLVKLQEFNYQLKVKALFDKDVTENKGFRKFNILGTNTKVMEESNGSLAAEFVQLVS
;
A
#
# COMPACT_ATOMS: atom_id res chain seq x y z
N MET A 1 -9.86 -17.86 8.69
CA MET A 1 -10.67 -17.27 7.60
C MET A 1 -10.09 -15.95 7.14
N ALA A 2 -9.95 -14.93 8.01
CA ALA A 2 -9.32 -13.65 7.64
C ALA A 2 -7.90 -13.81 7.05
N GLU A 3 -7.09 -14.71 7.60
CA GLU A 3 -5.73 -14.98 7.09
C GLU A 3 -5.71 -15.62 5.71
N ALA A 4 -6.65 -16.52 5.42
CA ALA A 4 -6.76 -17.16 4.11
C ALA A 4 -7.16 -16.12 3.06
N ILE A 5 -8.19 -15.32 3.35
CA ILE A 5 -8.64 -14.24 2.47
C ILE A 5 -7.52 -13.21 2.23
N GLN A 6 -6.80 -12.83 3.28
CA GLN A 6 -5.65 -11.94 3.15
C GLN A 6 -4.55 -12.55 2.29
N SER A 7 -4.26 -13.85 2.49
CA SER A 7 -3.29 -14.58 1.69
C SER A 7 -3.67 -14.51 0.22
N ASP A 8 -4.88 -14.95 -0.14
CA ASP A 8 -5.37 -14.96 -1.51
C ASP A 8 -5.32 -13.56 -2.16
N LEU A 9 -5.73 -12.53 -1.41
CA LEU A 9 -5.69 -11.14 -1.87
C LEU A 9 -4.26 -10.65 -2.19
N ILE A 10 -3.28 -11.05 -1.38
CA ILE A 10 -1.88 -10.62 -1.50
C ILE A 10 -1.09 -11.49 -2.47
N SER A 11 -1.33 -12.80 -2.50
CA SER A 11 -0.57 -13.76 -3.29
C SER A 11 -1.13 -14.01 -4.68
N GLU A 12 -2.42 -13.75 -4.92
CA GLU A 12 -3.07 -14.02 -6.21
C GLU A 12 -3.58 -12.72 -6.83
N GLU A 13 -4.59 -12.08 -6.24
CA GLU A 13 -5.32 -10.96 -6.84
C GLU A 13 -4.42 -9.74 -7.11
N LEU A 14 -3.58 -9.36 -6.15
CA LEU A 14 -2.67 -8.23 -6.29
C LEU A 14 -1.58 -8.48 -7.36
N PRO A 15 -0.87 -9.63 -7.36
CA PRO A 15 0.05 -10.00 -8.43
C PRO A 15 -0.59 -10.06 -9.82
N GLU A 16 -1.81 -10.60 -9.92
CA GLU A 16 -2.54 -10.64 -11.19
C GLU A 16 -2.86 -9.23 -11.72
N TRP A 17 -3.28 -8.32 -10.85
CA TRP A 17 -3.45 -6.91 -11.23
C TRP A 17 -2.12 -6.28 -11.68
N LYS A 18 -1.01 -6.53 -10.97
CA LYS A 18 0.33 -6.04 -11.38
C LYS A 18 0.72 -6.56 -12.76
N LYS A 19 0.45 -7.82 -13.07
CA LYS A 19 0.71 -8.43 -14.39
C LYS A 19 -0.14 -7.80 -15.50
N ARG A 20 -1.41 -7.51 -15.22
CA ARG A 20 -2.29 -6.77 -16.14
C ARG A 20 -1.78 -5.35 -16.38
N GLN A 21 -1.34 -4.65 -15.33
CA GLN A 21 -0.75 -3.31 -15.45
C GLN A 21 0.51 -3.33 -16.32
N GLN A 22 1.42 -4.28 -16.11
CA GLN A 22 2.62 -4.45 -16.95
C GLN A 22 2.26 -4.65 -18.42
N SER A 23 1.27 -5.49 -18.71
CA SER A 23 0.79 -5.74 -20.07
C SER A 23 0.18 -4.48 -20.69
N SER A 24 -0.57 -3.69 -19.93
CA SER A 24 -1.12 -2.41 -20.40
C SER A 24 -0.03 -1.39 -20.71
N CYS A 25 1.07 -1.36 -19.94
CA CYS A 25 2.20 -0.46 -20.22
C CYS A 25 2.91 -0.71 -21.56
N ILE A 26 2.78 -1.92 -22.13
CA ILE A 26 3.36 -2.29 -23.43
C ILE A 26 2.33 -2.34 -24.56
N GLY A 27 1.13 -1.77 -24.36
CA GLY A 27 0.08 -1.68 -25.37
C GLY A 27 -0.99 -2.79 -25.28
N GLY A 28 -1.01 -3.58 -24.21
CA GLY A 28 -2.09 -4.52 -23.91
C GLY A 28 -3.40 -3.81 -23.50
N PRO A 29 -4.48 -4.58 -23.29
CA PRO A 29 -5.79 -4.02 -22.95
C PRO A 29 -5.75 -3.20 -21.64
N PRO A 30 -6.50 -2.08 -21.54
CA PRO A 30 -6.39 -1.09 -20.47
C PRO A 30 -7.02 -1.50 -19.12
N ASN A 31 -7.21 -2.79 -18.85
CA ASN A 31 -7.96 -3.22 -17.68
C ASN A 31 -7.11 -3.23 -16.40
N ALA A 32 -7.01 -2.07 -15.74
CA ALA A 32 -6.21 -1.88 -14.52
C ALA A 32 -6.95 -1.11 -13.41
N CYS A 33 -8.29 -1.12 -13.39
CA CYS A 33 -9.07 -0.49 -12.33
C CYS A 33 -8.72 -1.12 -10.96
N LEU A 34 -8.43 -0.27 -9.97
CA LEU A 34 -8.05 -0.67 -8.62
C LEU A 34 -9.23 -0.73 -7.64
N ASP A 35 -10.43 -0.33 -8.05
CA ASP A 35 -11.54 -0.10 -7.11
C ASP A 35 -11.98 -1.39 -6.41
N GLN A 36 -12.02 -2.51 -7.12
CA GLN A 36 -12.34 -3.82 -6.53
C GLN A 36 -11.28 -4.26 -5.50
N LEU A 37 -9.99 -4.14 -5.84
CA LEU A 37 -8.90 -4.40 -4.90
C LEU A 37 -8.99 -3.46 -3.70
N GLN A 38 -9.20 -2.17 -3.91
CA GLN A 38 -9.34 -1.19 -2.83
C GLN A 38 -10.48 -1.58 -1.88
N ASN A 39 -11.62 -2.00 -2.41
CA ASN A 39 -12.76 -2.43 -1.59
C ASN A 39 -12.42 -3.65 -0.74
N TRP A 40 -11.75 -4.67 -1.32
CA TRP A 40 -11.34 -5.85 -0.57
C TRP A 40 -10.28 -5.55 0.49
N PHE A 41 -9.24 -4.79 0.14
CA PHE A 41 -8.22 -4.35 1.10
C PHE A 41 -8.83 -3.54 2.24
N THR A 42 -9.77 -2.64 1.93
CA THR A 42 -10.46 -1.81 2.94
C THR A 42 -11.34 -2.66 3.84
N ALA A 43 -12.15 -3.57 3.29
CA ALA A 43 -13.02 -4.45 4.08
C ALA A 43 -12.24 -5.34 5.05
N VAL A 44 -11.09 -5.89 4.63
CA VAL A 44 -10.21 -6.68 5.50
C VAL A 44 -9.59 -5.79 6.58
N ALA A 45 -9.15 -4.58 6.22
CA ALA A 45 -8.59 -3.63 7.18
C ALA A 45 -9.60 -3.22 8.26
N GLU A 46 -10.84 -2.87 7.87
CA GLU A 46 -11.93 -2.52 8.79
C GLU A 46 -12.27 -3.70 9.71
N SER A 47 -12.33 -4.92 9.16
CA SER A 47 -12.56 -6.13 9.96
C SER A 47 -11.46 -6.35 11.01
N LEU A 48 -10.20 -6.14 10.65
CA LEU A 48 -9.06 -6.24 11.57
C LEU A 48 -9.08 -5.13 12.63
N GLN A 49 -9.50 -3.92 12.29
CA GLN A 49 -9.71 -2.84 13.26
C GLN A 49 -10.83 -3.16 14.24
N GLN A 50 -11.93 -3.73 13.75
CA GLN A 50 -13.04 -4.17 14.61
C GLN A 50 -12.58 -5.26 15.59
N VAL A 51 -11.80 -6.24 15.13
CA VAL A 51 -11.19 -7.26 16.01
C VAL A 51 -10.29 -6.62 17.05
N ARG A 52 -9.47 -5.63 16.66
CA ARG A 52 -8.62 -4.88 17.61
C ARG A 52 -9.46 -4.15 18.67
N GLN A 53 -10.60 -3.58 18.30
CA GLN A 53 -11.49 -2.92 19.25
C GLN A 53 -12.15 -3.92 20.21
N GLN A 54 -12.60 -5.06 19.72
CA GLN A 54 -13.13 -6.15 20.54
C GLN A 54 -12.08 -6.68 21.54
N LEU A 55 -10.82 -6.80 21.13
CA LEU A 55 -9.73 -7.21 22.02
C LEU A 55 -9.48 -6.19 23.15
N LYS A 56 -9.61 -4.88 22.88
CA LYS A 56 -9.54 -3.84 23.92
C LYS A 56 -10.70 -3.95 24.91
N GLU A 57 -11.92 -4.20 24.43
CA GLU A 57 -13.09 -4.39 25.30
C GLU A 57 -12.91 -5.63 26.20
N LEU A 58 -12.38 -6.72 25.66
CA LEU A 58 -12.02 -7.91 26.45
C LEU A 58 -10.98 -7.58 27.53
N GLN A 59 -9.99 -6.73 27.21
CA GLN A 59 -9.02 -6.24 28.19
C GLN A 59 -9.68 -5.40 29.30
N GLU A 60 -10.64 -4.55 28.98
CA GLU A 60 -11.36 -3.77 30.00
C GLU A 60 -12.21 -4.67 30.91
N LEU A 61 -12.76 -5.76 30.37
CA LEU A 61 -13.50 -6.75 31.15
C LEU A 61 -12.59 -7.54 32.09
N GLU A 62 -11.43 -7.99 31.59
CA GLU A 62 -10.38 -8.65 32.40
C GLU A 62 -9.97 -7.76 33.59
N GLN A 63 -9.83 -6.45 33.37
CA GLN A 63 -9.47 -5.50 34.43
C GLN A 63 -10.56 -5.32 35.48
N LYS A 64 -11.85 -5.46 35.10
CA LYS A 64 -12.99 -5.34 36.01
C LYS A 64 -13.21 -6.61 36.82
N TYR A 65 -13.01 -7.76 36.20
CA TYR A 65 -13.25 -9.06 36.82
C TYR A 65 -12.41 -10.14 36.14
N THR A 66 -11.61 -10.86 36.92
CA THR A 66 -10.81 -11.99 36.45
C THR A 66 -10.86 -13.11 37.49
N TYR A 67 -10.49 -14.32 37.07
CA TYR A 67 -10.56 -15.53 37.87
C TYR A 67 -9.44 -16.51 37.49
N ASP A 68 -9.26 -17.57 38.29
CA ASP A 68 -8.26 -18.60 38.01
C ASP A 68 -8.56 -19.31 36.68
N ASN A 69 -7.57 -19.40 35.79
CA ASN A 69 -7.70 -19.91 34.42
C ASN A 69 -8.62 -19.09 33.50
N ASP A 70 -8.69 -17.78 33.70
CA ASP A 70 -9.38 -16.87 32.78
C ASP A 70 -8.84 -16.98 31.34
N PRO A 71 -9.67 -17.36 30.35
CA PRO A 71 -9.26 -17.51 28.96
C PRO A 71 -8.83 -16.19 28.32
N ILE A 72 -9.36 -15.05 28.77
CA ILE A 72 -8.98 -13.73 28.28
C ILE A 72 -7.51 -13.49 28.63
N LYS A 73 -7.15 -13.68 29.90
CA LYS A 73 -5.77 -13.52 30.38
C LYS A 73 -4.79 -14.47 29.66
N GLN A 74 -5.22 -15.68 29.32
CA GLN A 74 -4.38 -16.67 28.63
C GLN A 74 -4.20 -16.38 27.13
N GLN A 75 -5.26 -15.98 26.42
CA GLN A 75 -5.24 -15.87 24.95
C GLN A 75 -5.00 -14.45 24.43
N LYS A 76 -5.24 -13.42 25.23
CA LYS A 76 -5.19 -12.02 24.80
C LYS A 76 -3.91 -11.65 24.07
N GLY A 77 -2.74 -11.90 24.67
CA GLY A 77 -1.46 -11.51 24.06
C GLY A 77 -1.22 -12.19 22.70
N PHE A 78 -1.66 -13.44 22.57
CA PHE A 78 -1.59 -14.17 21.30
C PHE A 78 -2.53 -13.58 20.24
N LEU A 79 -3.78 -13.29 20.61
CA LEU A 79 -4.77 -12.73 19.68
C LEU A 79 -4.40 -11.31 19.24
N GLU A 80 -3.90 -10.47 20.14
CA GLU A 80 -3.40 -9.12 19.82
C GLU A 80 -2.20 -9.17 18.88
N GLY A 81 -1.21 -10.03 19.18
CA GLY A 81 -0.04 -10.21 18.33
C GLY A 81 -0.41 -10.70 16.93
N ARG A 82 -1.34 -11.65 16.83
CA ARG A 82 -1.84 -12.17 15.56
C ARG A 82 -2.59 -11.10 14.76
N ALA A 83 -3.54 -10.39 15.37
CA ALA A 83 -4.29 -9.32 14.70
C ALA A 83 -3.36 -8.21 14.19
N LEU A 84 -2.35 -7.82 14.98
CA LEU A 84 -1.37 -6.82 14.59
C LEU A 84 -0.49 -7.30 13.42
N ALA A 85 -0.06 -8.57 13.44
CA ALA A 85 0.74 -9.15 12.36
C ALA A 85 -0.03 -9.14 11.03
N LEU A 86 -1.31 -9.54 11.05
CA LEU A 86 -2.17 -9.52 9.87
C LEU A 86 -2.39 -8.09 9.36
N PHE A 87 -2.71 -7.16 10.25
CA PHE A 87 -2.91 -5.77 9.86
C PHE A 87 -1.65 -5.16 9.25
N ARG A 88 -0.49 -5.38 9.88
CA ARG A 88 0.79 -4.92 9.34
C ARG A 88 1.08 -5.51 7.96
N ASN A 89 0.91 -6.82 7.80
CA ASN A 89 1.14 -7.48 6.52
C ASN A 89 0.22 -6.93 5.42
N LEU A 90 -1.04 -6.62 5.75
CA LEU A 90 -2.00 -6.01 4.82
C LEU A 90 -1.52 -4.62 4.36
N LEU A 91 -1.09 -3.78 5.31
CA LEU A 91 -0.61 -2.42 5.02
C LEU A 91 0.71 -2.42 4.23
N GLU A 92 1.60 -3.37 4.46
CA GLU A 92 2.85 -3.50 3.70
C GLU A 92 2.59 -3.79 2.22
N HIS A 93 1.49 -4.47 1.89
CA HIS A 93 1.11 -4.83 0.51
C HIS A 93 0.08 -3.89 -0.12
N SER A 94 -0.47 -2.93 0.63
CA SER A 94 -1.52 -2.04 0.14
C SER A 94 -0.99 -0.80 -0.59
N LEU A 95 0.30 -0.47 -0.48
CA LEU A 95 0.90 0.62 -1.24
C LEU A 95 1.29 0.15 -2.65
N VAL A 96 0.64 0.70 -3.67
CA VAL A 96 0.87 0.34 -5.07
C VAL A 96 1.15 1.56 -5.95
N VAL A 97 1.86 1.33 -7.05
CA VAL A 97 2.04 2.30 -8.12
C VAL A 97 0.84 2.21 -9.04
N GLU A 98 -0.15 3.09 -8.90
CA GLU A 98 -1.35 3.12 -9.75
C GLU A 98 -1.01 3.58 -11.18
N ARG A 99 -0.18 4.62 -11.32
CA ARG A 99 0.33 5.08 -12.62
C ARG A 99 1.85 5.04 -12.62
N GLN A 100 2.39 4.19 -13.50
CA GLN A 100 3.82 4.01 -13.69
C GLN A 100 4.50 5.32 -14.15
N PRO A 101 5.81 5.51 -13.86
CA PRO A 101 6.59 6.65 -14.33
C PRO A 101 6.41 6.90 -15.83
N CYS A 102 5.94 8.09 -16.19
CA CYS A 102 5.71 8.45 -17.58
C CYS A 102 5.95 9.94 -17.84
N MET A 103 6.56 10.26 -18.98
CA MET A 103 6.70 11.64 -19.43
C MET A 103 5.41 12.10 -20.11
N PRO A 104 4.80 13.24 -19.72
CA PRO A 104 3.58 13.76 -20.36
C PRO A 104 3.71 13.98 -21.87
N THR A 105 4.92 14.25 -22.35
CA THR A 105 5.23 14.43 -23.79
C THR A 105 5.22 13.13 -24.58
N TYR A 106 5.30 11.97 -23.92
CA TYR A 106 5.36 10.64 -24.53
C TYR A 106 4.44 9.64 -23.81
N PRO A 107 3.11 9.85 -23.81
CA PRO A 107 2.17 9.04 -23.03
C PRO A 107 2.13 7.56 -23.45
N GLN A 108 2.52 7.26 -24.69
CA GLN A 108 2.59 5.91 -25.25
C GLN A 108 3.85 5.13 -24.82
N ARG A 109 4.78 5.76 -24.10
CA ARG A 109 6.06 5.16 -23.67
C ARG A 109 6.25 5.30 -22.15
N PRO A 110 5.40 4.67 -21.33
CA PRO A 110 5.65 4.58 -19.90
C PRO A 110 6.99 3.87 -19.63
N LEU A 111 7.57 4.12 -18.47
CA LEU A 111 8.85 3.57 -17.99
C LEU A 111 10.11 4.03 -18.76
N VAL A 112 9.97 4.81 -19.83
CA VAL A 112 11.09 5.43 -20.53
C VAL A 112 11.19 6.89 -20.09
N LEU A 113 12.24 7.21 -19.34
CA LEU A 113 12.48 8.56 -18.80
C LEU A 113 13.69 9.21 -19.50
N GLN A 114 13.56 10.49 -19.83
CA GLN A 114 14.66 11.30 -20.33
C GLN A 114 15.15 12.22 -19.22
N THR A 115 16.47 12.24 -18.99
CA THR A 115 17.08 13.15 -18.01
C THR A 115 16.69 14.60 -18.27
N LYS A 116 16.52 15.40 -17.22
CA LYS A 116 16.10 16.82 -17.29
C LYS A 116 14.70 17.04 -17.90
N ARG A 117 13.91 16.01 -18.16
CA ARG A 117 12.49 16.13 -18.53
C ARG A 117 11.62 15.75 -17.33
N PRO A 118 10.50 16.47 -17.11
CA PRO A 118 9.57 16.12 -16.06
C PRO A 118 8.83 14.83 -16.39
N PHE A 119 8.59 14.01 -15.38
CA PHE A 119 7.74 12.84 -15.47
C PHE A 119 6.77 12.79 -14.29
N THR A 120 5.73 11.98 -14.45
CA THR A 120 4.67 11.79 -13.46
C THR A 120 4.63 10.37 -12.95
N VAL A 121 4.24 10.21 -11.68
CA VAL A 121 4.00 8.92 -11.01
C VAL A 121 2.81 9.11 -10.09
N LYS A 122 1.88 8.15 -10.06
CA LYS A 122 0.78 8.14 -9.10
C LYS A 122 0.84 6.90 -8.23
N LEU A 123 0.90 7.10 -6.92
CA LEU A 123 0.81 6.06 -5.92
C LEU A 123 -0.60 6.04 -5.34
N ARG A 124 -1.09 4.85 -5.01
CA ARG A 124 -2.37 4.63 -4.34
C ARG A 124 -2.17 3.70 -3.16
N PHE A 125 -2.85 4.00 -2.07
CA PHE A 125 -2.93 3.14 -0.90
C PHE A 125 -4.29 2.45 -0.94
N LEU A 126 -4.29 1.11 -1.05
CA LEU A 126 -5.51 0.32 -1.27
C LEU A 126 -6.39 0.22 -0.02
N VAL A 127 -5.84 0.50 1.16
CA VAL A 127 -6.61 0.54 2.41
C VAL A 127 -7.14 1.94 2.63
N LYS A 128 -8.46 2.11 2.53
CA LYS A 128 -9.11 3.41 2.73
C LYS A 128 -9.64 3.53 4.15
N LEU A 129 -8.80 4.06 5.06
CA LEU A 129 -9.22 4.43 6.41
C LEU A 129 -9.05 5.93 6.60
N GLN A 130 -10.06 6.59 7.20
CA GLN A 130 -10.02 8.04 7.46
C GLN A 130 -8.82 8.45 8.31
N GLU A 131 -8.41 7.56 9.21
CA GLU A 131 -7.25 7.71 10.09
C GLU A 131 -5.93 7.94 9.35
N PHE A 132 -5.83 7.50 8.08
CA PHE A 132 -4.61 7.67 7.28
C PHE A 132 -4.58 8.94 6.45
N ASN A 133 -5.71 9.65 6.32
CA ASN A 133 -5.77 10.84 5.50
C ASN A 133 -4.83 11.93 6.05
N TYR A 134 -3.96 12.47 5.19
CA TYR A 134 -2.89 13.42 5.55
C TYR A 134 -1.83 12.92 6.55
N GLN A 135 -1.88 11.65 6.98
CA GLN A 135 -0.90 11.08 7.91
C GLN A 135 0.29 10.42 7.20
N LEU A 136 0.07 9.87 6.01
CA LEU A 136 1.09 9.13 5.28
C LEU A 136 1.93 10.05 4.39
N LYS A 137 3.24 10.09 4.62
CA LYS A 137 4.20 10.84 3.82
C LYS A 137 5.05 9.89 2.99
N VAL A 138 5.03 10.06 1.66
CA VAL A 138 5.78 9.21 0.74
C VAL A 138 6.96 9.96 0.15
N LYS A 139 8.11 9.30 0.07
CA LYS A 139 9.34 9.82 -0.52
C LYS A 139 9.75 8.98 -1.72
N ALA A 140 9.91 9.62 -2.87
CA ALA A 140 10.46 9.02 -4.08
C ALA A 140 11.99 9.03 -4.01
N LEU A 141 12.61 7.92 -4.43
CA LEU A 141 14.06 7.72 -4.48
C LEU A 141 14.41 6.95 -5.76
N PHE A 142 15.56 7.27 -6.38
CA PHE A 142 16.16 6.45 -7.44
C PHE A 142 17.28 5.58 -6.87
N ASP A 143 17.51 4.43 -7.50
CA ASP A 143 18.64 3.53 -7.27
C ASP A 143 18.83 3.10 -5.79
N LYS A 144 17.76 3.13 -4.99
CA LYS A 144 17.79 2.67 -3.60
C LYS A 144 17.98 1.15 -3.57
N ASP A 145 18.93 0.68 -2.76
CA ASP A 145 19.20 -0.75 -2.53
C ASP A 145 19.63 -1.53 -3.80
N VAL A 146 20.10 -0.83 -4.84
CA VAL A 146 20.65 -1.44 -6.06
C VAL A 146 22.13 -1.81 -5.86
N THR A 147 22.49 -3.07 -6.07
CA THR A 147 23.88 -3.53 -5.99
C THR A 147 24.77 -2.82 -7.01
N GLU A 148 25.84 -2.19 -6.53
CA GLU A 148 26.76 -1.40 -7.35
C GLU A 148 27.62 -2.30 -8.25
N ASN A 149 27.21 -2.41 -9.51
CA ASN A 149 28.06 -3.00 -10.54
C ASN A 149 28.93 -1.91 -11.19
N LYS A 150 30.21 -2.21 -11.44
CA LYS A 150 31.13 -1.28 -12.10
C LYS A 150 30.56 -0.80 -13.43
N GLY A 151 30.50 0.53 -13.62
CA GLY A 151 30.04 1.17 -14.86
C GLY A 151 28.55 1.52 -14.92
N PHE A 152 27.76 1.21 -13.89
CA PHE A 152 26.35 1.62 -13.84
C PHE A 152 26.21 3.11 -13.50
N ARG A 153 25.40 3.81 -14.29
CA ARG A 153 25.07 5.22 -14.07
C ARG A 153 24.03 5.33 -12.95
N LYS A 154 24.19 6.34 -12.10
CA LYS A 154 23.25 6.68 -11.03
C LYS A 154 22.54 7.99 -11.34
N PHE A 155 21.27 8.08 -10.97
CA PHE A 155 20.45 9.28 -11.16
C PHE A 155 19.89 9.78 -9.82
N ASN A 156 19.60 11.08 -9.75
CA ASN A 156 19.04 11.71 -8.57
C ASN A 156 17.70 12.37 -8.93
N ILE A 157 16.72 12.27 -8.03
CA ILE A 157 15.48 13.04 -8.18
C ILE A 157 15.76 14.48 -7.79
N LEU A 158 15.54 15.40 -8.73
CA LEU A 158 15.54 16.84 -8.54
C LEU A 158 14.10 17.32 -8.28
N GLY A 159 13.95 18.27 -7.36
CA GLY A 159 12.66 18.87 -6.99
C GLY A 159 11.99 18.22 -5.78
N THR A 160 10.66 18.38 -5.66
CA THR A 160 9.86 17.87 -4.54
C THR A 160 9.71 16.36 -4.63
N ASN A 161 10.61 15.64 -3.97
CA ASN A 161 10.63 14.18 -3.92
C ASN A 161 9.76 13.59 -2.80
N THR A 162 9.09 14.42 -2.00
CA THR A 162 8.27 13.96 -0.88
C THR A 162 6.86 14.54 -1.01
N LYS A 163 5.83 13.71 -0.87
CA LYS A 163 4.44 14.12 -0.96
C LYS A 163 3.58 13.40 0.09
N VAL A 164 2.64 14.12 0.67
CA VAL A 164 1.65 13.55 1.60
C VAL A 164 0.55 12.88 0.78
N MET A 165 0.09 11.71 1.21
CA MET A 165 -1.08 11.06 0.63
C MET A 165 -2.34 11.72 1.14
N GLU A 166 -3.22 12.03 0.21
CA GLU A 166 -4.49 12.69 0.49
C GLU A 166 -5.63 11.97 -0.21
N GLU A 167 -6.81 12.01 0.41
CA GLU A 167 -8.00 11.46 -0.21
C GLU A 167 -8.42 12.33 -1.41
N SER A 168 -8.37 11.73 -2.60
CA SER A 168 -8.84 12.33 -3.83
C SER A 168 -9.66 11.31 -4.62
N ASN A 169 -10.81 11.73 -5.15
CA ASN A 169 -11.74 10.88 -5.90
C ASN A 169 -12.08 9.55 -5.18
N GLY A 170 -12.24 9.62 -3.85
CA GLY A 170 -12.58 8.45 -3.03
C GLY A 170 -11.44 7.45 -2.79
N SER A 171 -10.18 7.81 -3.08
CA SER A 171 -9.00 6.98 -2.87
C SER A 171 -7.88 7.76 -2.18
N LEU A 172 -7.09 7.09 -1.33
CA LEU A 172 -5.91 7.68 -0.72
C LEU A 172 -4.73 7.56 -1.68
N ALA A 173 -4.27 8.69 -2.23
CA ALA A 173 -3.28 8.70 -3.30
C ALA A 173 -2.25 9.83 -3.13
N ALA A 174 -1.09 9.66 -3.77
CA ALA A 174 -0.08 10.70 -3.92
C ALA A 174 0.41 10.72 -5.37
N GLU A 175 0.17 11.85 -6.06
CA GLU A 175 0.62 12.05 -7.44
C GLU A 175 1.80 13.02 -7.51
N PHE A 176 2.93 12.53 -7.99
CA PHE A 176 4.08 13.36 -8.33
C PHE A 176 3.97 13.79 -9.79
N VAL A 177 3.95 15.10 -10.05
CA VAL A 177 3.67 15.66 -11.39
C VAL A 177 4.89 16.30 -12.08
N GLN A 178 5.97 16.56 -11.34
CA GLN A 178 7.14 17.32 -11.80
C GLN A 178 8.46 16.71 -11.29
N LEU A 179 8.55 15.38 -11.24
CA LEU A 179 9.82 14.73 -10.90
C LEU A 179 10.78 14.86 -12.08
N VAL A 180 12.05 15.12 -11.79
CA VAL A 180 13.11 15.23 -12.80
C VAL A 180 14.27 14.36 -12.34
N SER A 181 14.85 13.58 -13.26
CA SER A 181 16.05 12.75 -13.04
C SER A 181 17.30 13.37 -13.66
#